data_AF-A0A3B5L6K8-F1
#
_entry.id   AF-A0A3B5L6K8-F1
#
_cell.length_a   1.000
_cell.length_b   1.000
_cell.length_c   1.000
_cell.angle_alpha   90.00
_cell.angle_beta   90.00
_cell.angle_gamma   90.00
#
_symmetry.space_group_name_H-M   'P 1'
#
loop_
_entity.id
_entity.type
_entity.pdbx_description
1 polymer ?
#
loop_
_entity_poly.entity_id
_entity_poly.type
_entity_poly.pdbx_seq_one_letter_code
_entity_poly.pdbx_strand_id
1 'polypeptide(L)'
;MAASTRSQVISLYKMMLKESSRFPSYNYRTYALRRVRDAFRANREVEDPKAVERLMEEGEQMLALIQRQVREGAAARRNCSNPRTWQQNLRATKP
;
A
#
# COMPACT_ATOMS: atom_id res chain seq x y z
N MET A 1 25.83 9.01 -1.47
CA MET A 1 24.48 9.03 -0.86
C MET A 1 23.36 8.44 -1.75
N ALA A 2 23.55 8.19 -3.06
CA ALA A 2 22.47 7.68 -3.94
C ALA A 2 22.18 6.15 -3.82
N ALA A 3 23.18 5.32 -3.47
CA ALA A 3 23.00 3.87 -3.31
C ALA A 3 22.08 3.51 -2.12
N SER A 4 22.01 4.39 -1.11
CA SER A 4 21.10 4.28 0.03
C SER A 4 19.64 4.35 -0.43
N THR A 5 19.29 5.40 -1.18
CA THR A 5 17.92 5.69 -1.60
C THR A 5 17.36 4.60 -2.51
N ARG A 6 18.13 4.13 -3.50
CA ARG A 6 17.69 3.02 -4.37
C ARG A 6 17.41 1.74 -3.59
N SER A 7 18.25 1.43 -2.60
CA SER A 7 18.09 0.23 -1.77
C SER A 7 16.85 0.33 -0.87
N GLN A 8 16.60 1.53 -0.31
CA GLN A 8 15.40 1.82 0.47
C GLN A 8 14.12 1.68 -0.38
N VAL A 9 14.09 2.25 -1.59
CA VAL A 9 12.97 2.12 -2.53
C VAL A 9 12.67 0.65 -2.85
N ILE A 10 13.70 -0.15 -3.13
CA ILE A 10 13.54 -1.59 -3.42
C ILE A 10 13.03 -2.35 -2.19
N SER A 11 13.54 -2.02 -1.00
CA SER A 11 13.09 -2.62 0.26
C SER A 11 11.61 -2.33 0.50
N LEU A 12 11.21 -1.06 0.37
CA LEU A 12 9.83 -0.61 0.54
C LEU A 12 8.91 -1.32 -0.45
N TYR A 13 9.28 -1.40 -1.73
CA TYR A 13 8.53 -2.11 -2.75
C TYR A 13 8.30 -3.58 -2.38
N LYS A 14 9.35 -4.30 -1.98
CA LYS A 14 9.26 -5.70 -1.57
C LYS A 14 8.37 -5.88 -0.35
N MET A 15 8.49 -4.99 0.64
CA MET A 15 7.65 -4.99 1.84
C MET A 15 6.17 -4.78 1.49
N MET A 16 5.86 -3.80 0.64
CA MET A 16 4.48 -3.53 0.20
C MET A 16 3.87 -4.71 -0.56
N LEU A 17 4.62 -5.37 -1.45
CA LEU A 17 4.16 -6.57 -2.14
C LEU A 17 3.90 -7.73 -1.16
N LYS A 18 4.82 -7.94 -0.21
CA LYS A 18 4.69 -8.98 0.82
C LYS A 18 3.43 -8.76 1.65
N GLU A 19 3.22 -7.56 2.18
CA GLU A 19 2.02 -7.26 2.98
C GLU A 19 0.74 -7.32 2.15
N SER A 20 0.75 -6.82 0.91
CA SER A 20 -0.40 -6.93 0.00
C SER A 20 -0.81 -8.37 -0.29
N SER A 21 0.16 -9.31 -0.34
CA SER A 21 -0.14 -10.73 -0.54
C SER A 21 -0.89 -11.39 0.63
N ARG A 22 -0.85 -10.78 1.82
CA ARG A 22 -1.47 -11.30 3.05
C ARG A 22 -2.95 -10.97 3.17
N PHE A 23 -3.50 -10.17 2.26
CA PHE A 23 -4.94 -9.88 2.23
C PHE A 23 -5.74 -11.18 2.07
N PRO A 24 -6.73 -11.45 2.95
CA PRO A 24 -7.52 -12.68 2.89
C PRO A 24 -8.39 -12.75 1.63
N SER A 25 -9.03 -11.64 1.26
CA SER A 25 -9.84 -11.55 0.04
C SER A 25 -8.96 -11.48 -1.21
N TYR A 26 -9.29 -12.31 -2.21
CA TYR A 26 -8.63 -12.33 -3.52
C TYR A 26 -8.71 -10.96 -4.22
N ASN A 27 -9.86 -10.30 -4.17
CA ASN A 27 -10.08 -9.01 -4.82
C ASN A 27 -9.18 -7.92 -4.22
N TYR A 28 -9.06 -7.89 -2.88
CA TYR A 28 -8.18 -6.93 -2.21
C TYR A 28 -6.70 -7.24 -2.45
N ARG A 29 -6.31 -8.52 -2.40
CA ARG A 29 -4.94 -8.95 -2.69
C ARG A 29 -4.49 -8.55 -4.10
N THR A 30 -5.29 -8.89 -5.10
CA THR A 30 -4.98 -8.60 -6.52
C THR A 30 -4.98 -7.10 -6.80
N TYR A 31 -5.95 -6.36 -6.24
CA TYR A 31 -5.99 -4.91 -6.36
C TYR A 31 -4.76 -4.23 -5.72
N ALA A 32 -4.43 -4.59 -4.48
CA ALA A 32 -3.29 -4.01 -3.77
C ALA A 32 -1.97 -4.29 -4.51
N LEU A 33 -1.74 -5.54 -4.93
CA LEU A 33 -0.56 -5.92 -5.70
C LEU A 33 -0.45 -5.14 -7.03
N ARG A 34 -1.56 -4.98 -7.75
CA ARG A 34 -1.61 -4.18 -8.98
C ARG A 34 -1.31 -2.71 -8.70
N ARG A 35 -1.99 -2.11 -7.71
CA ARG A 35 -1.84 -0.69 -7.36
C ARG A 35 -0.41 -0.34 -6.94
N VAL A 36 0.24 -1.22 -6.17
CA VAL A 36 1.66 -1.05 -5.78
C VAL A 36 2.55 -1.13 -7.01
N ARG A 37 2.39 -2.14 -7.88
CA ARG A 37 3.20 -2.26 -9.11
C ARG A 37 3.03 -1.03 -10.02
N ASP A 38 1.80 -0.59 -10.22
CA ASP A 38 1.48 0.54 -11.09
C ASP A 38 2.08 1.84 -10.53
N ALA A 39 2.01 2.06 -9.21
CA ALA A 39 2.60 3.23 -8.56
C ALA A 39 4.12 3.32 -8.75
N PHE A 40 4.84 2.22 -8.54
CA PHE A 40 6.29 2.19 -8.69
C PHE A 40 6.73 2.27 -10.16
N ARG A 41 5.92 1.73 -11.08
CA ARG A 41 6.18 1.89 -12.53
C ARG A 41 5.97 3.32 -13.00
N ALA A 42 4.89 3.96 -12.55
CA ALA A 42 4.57 5.34 -12.92
C ALA A 42 5.63 6.35 -12.44
N ASN A 43 6.28 6.08 -11.30
CA ASN A 43 7.28 6.98 -10.71
C ASN A 43 8.74 6.53 -10.98
N ARG A 44 8.98 5.65 -11.95
CA ARG A 44 10.32 5.10 -12.22
C ARG A 44 11.32 6.15 -12.70
N GLU A 45 10.84 7.15 -13.42
CA GLU A 45 11.66 8.19 -14.08
C GLU A 45 11.80 9.46 -13.23
N VAL A 46 11.30 9.44 -11.99
CA VAL A 46 11.43 10.58 -11.07
C VAL A 46 12.86 10.60 -10.52
N GLU A 47 13.65 11.58 -10.96
CA GLU A 47 15.04 11.77 -10.53
C GLU A 47 15.22 12.90 -9.51
N ASP A 48 14.22 13.76 -9.34
CA ASP A 48 14.26 14.86 -8.36
C ASP A 48 14.31 14.28 -6.92
N PRO A 49 15.39 14.52 -6.16
CA PRO A 49 15.53 13.99 -4.81
C PRO A 49 14.37 14.36 -3.87
N LYS A 50 13.82 15.57 -3.99
CA LYS A 50 12.69 16.02 -3.16
C LYS A 50 11.40 15.28 -3.50
N ALA A 51 11.17 15.01 -4.78
CA ALA A 51 10.03 14.22 -5.22
C ALA A 51 10.17 12.76 -4.76
N VAL A 52 11.38 12.18 -4.84
CA VAL A 52 11.66 10.83 -4.35
C VAL A 52 11.41 10.72 -2.84
N GLU A 53 11.84 11.69 -2.05
CA GLU A 53 11.61 11.71 -0.59
C GLU A 53 10.11 11.73 -0.26
N ARG A 54 9.32 12.60 -0.92
CA ARG A 54 7.86 12.64 -0.74
C ARG A 54 7.19 11.32 -1.12
N LEU A 55 7.59 10.73 -2.25
CA LEU A 55 7.04 9.44 -2.69
C LEU A 55 7.39 8.30 -1.74
N MET A 56 8.57 8.36 -1.11
CA MET A 56 8.97 7.41 -0.08
C MET A 56 8.09 7.53 1.17
N GLU A 57 7.85 8.76 1.66
CA GLU A 57 6.94 9.01 2.78
C GLU A 57 5.51 8.54 2.48
N GLU A 58 4.98 8.85 1.30
CA GLU A 58 3.68 8.36 0.84
C GLU A 58 3.64 6.82 0.78
N GLY A 59 4.72 6.20 0.30
CA GLY A 59 4.86 4.75 0.24
C GLY A 59 4.85 4.09 1.63
N GLU A 60 5.53 4.69 2.60
CA GLU A 60 5.54 4.23 4.00
C GLU A 60 4.15 4.36 4.65
N GLN A 61 3.45 5.47 4.41
CA GLN A 61 2.07 5.64 4.88
C GLN A 61 1.13 4.60 4.26
N MET A 62 1.23 4.35 2.96
CA MET A 62 0.46 3.30 2.28
C MET A 62 0.78 1.91 2.85
N LEU A 63 2.04 1.62 3.14
CA LEU A 63 2.43 0.36 3.76
C LEU A 63 1.79 0.19 5.14
N ALA A 64 1.81 1.23 5.99
CA ALA A 64 1.17 1.20 7.30
C ALA A 64 -0.34 0.94 7.20
N LEU A 65 -1.01 1.55 6.20
CA LEU A 65 -2.41 1.29 5.91
C LEU A 65 -2.65 -0.17 5.48
N ILE A 66 -1.85 -0.70 4.55
CA ILE A 66 -1.96 -2.10 4.11
C ILE A 66 -1.80 -3.05 5.32
N GLN A 67 -0.79 -2.81 6.17
CA GLN A 67 -0.55 -3.64 7.36
C GLN A 67 -1.72 -3.60 8.33
N ARG A 68 -2.28 -2.42 8.59
CA ARG A 68 -3.48 -2.25 9.44
C ARG A 68 -4.66 -3.01 8.86
N GLN A 69 -4.89 -2.87 7.55
CA GLN A 69 -6.01 -3.52 6.86
C GLN A 69 -5.88 -5.04 6.79
N VAL A 70 -4.67 -5.56 6.62
CA VAL A 70 -4.42 -7.00 6.71
C VAL A 70 -4.71 -7.52 8.11
N ARG A 71 -4.35 -6.78 9.16
CA ARG A 71 -4.64 -7.13 10.56
C ARG A 71 -6.15 -7.11 10.85
N GLU A 72 -6.85 -6.05 10.45
CA GLU A 72 -8.30 -5.90 10.62
C GLU A 72 -9.09 -6.95 9.81
N GLY A 73 -8.73 -7.15 8.53
CA GLY A 73 -9.35 -8.15 7.66
C GLY A 73 -9.08 -9.59 8.11
N ALA A 74 -7.95 -9.86 8.77
CA ALA A 74 -7.71 -11.15 9.42
C ALA A 74 -8.62 -11.34 10.65
N ALA A 75 -8.87 -10.28 11.42
CA ALA A 75 -9.79 -10.32 12.57
C ALA A 75 -11.25 -10.50 12.15
N ALA A 76 -11.65 -9.98 10.98
CA ALA A 76 -12.99 -10.13 10.41
C ALA A 76 -13.38 -11.57 10.05
N ARG A 77 -12.43 -12.52 10.00
CA ARG A 77 -12.77 -13.96 9.90
C ARG A 77 -13.56 -14.48 11.11
N ARG A 78 -13.62 -13.73 12.22
CA ARG A 78 -14.42 -14.09 13.40
C ARG A 78 -15.84 -13.51 13.43
N ASN A 79 -16.19 -12.58 12.54
CA ASN A 79 -17.56 -12.07 12.45
C ASN A 79 -17.82 -11.47 11.07
N CYS A 80 -18.23 -12.32 10.13
CA CYS A 80 -18.68 -11.91 8.81
C CYS A 80 -20.07 -11.29 8.92
N SER A 81 -20.17 -9.96 8.86
CA SER A 81 -21.45 -9.27 8.62
C SER A 81 -21.20 -7.95 7.91
N ASN A 82 -21.54 -7.95 6.61
CA ASN A 82 -21.76 -6.80 5.74
C ASN A 82 -20.54 -6.17 5.00
N PRO A 83 -20.33 -6.50 3.70
CA PRO A 83 -19.24 -5.98 2.86
C PRO A 83 -19.45 -4.55 2.33
N ARG A 84 -20.45 -3.80 2.83
CA ARG A 84 -20.87 -2.50 2.26
C ARG A 84 -20.23 -1.27 2.92
N THR A 85 -19.31 -1.44 3.86
CA THR A 85 -18.71 -0.36 4.67
C THR A 85 -17.43 0.27 4.07
N TRP A 86 -16.80 -0.38 3.10
CA TRP A 86 -15.49 0.06 2.57
C TRP A 86 -15.56 1.19 1.53
N GLN A 87 -16.61 1.26 0.71
CA GLN A 87 -16.80 2.42 -0.19
C GLN A 87 -17.24 3.68 0.54
N GLN A 88 -17.83 3.55 1.74
CA GLN A 88 -18.33 4.69 2.52
C GLN A 88 -17.20 5.35 3.33
N ASN A 89 -16.30 4.57 3.95
CA ASN A 89 -15.20 5.13 4.72
C ASN A 89 -14.09 5.78 3.86
N LEU A 90 -13.91 5.37 2.60
CA LEU A 90 -13.01 6.07 1.66
C LEU A 90 -13.57 7.40 1.13
N ARG A 91 -14.88 7.62 1.25
CA ARG A 91 -15.55 8.87 0.83
C ARG A 91 -15.68 9.88 1.98
N ALA A 92 -15.51 9.43 3.22
CA ALA A 92 -15.58 10.24 4.44
C ALA A 92 -14.27 10.96 4.80
N THR A 93 -13.20 10.82 4.00
CA THR A 93 -11.91 11.51 4.20
C THR A 93 -11.60 12.50 3.07
N LYS A 94 -12.60 13.19 2.57
CA LYS A 94 -12.43 14.48 1.88
C LYS A 94 -13.17 15.55 2.69
N PRO A 95 -12.61 16.77 2.77
CA PRO A 95 -13.15 17.84 3.62
C PRO A 95 -14.57 18.23 3.23
#